data_AF-U4U948-F1
#
_entry.id   AF-U4U948-F1
#
_cell.length_a   1.000
_cell.length_b   1.000
_cell.length_c   1.000
_cell.angle_alpha   90.00
_cell.angle_beta   90.00
_cell.angle_gamma   90.00
#
_symmetry.space_group_name_H-M   'P 1'
#
loop_
_entity.id
_entity.type
_entity.pdbx_description
1 polymer ?
#
loop_
_entity_poly.entity_id
_entity_poly.type
_entity_poly.pdbx_seq_one_letter_code
_entity_poly.pdbx_strand_id
1 'polypeptide(L)'
;MSTDDLDFEEEVENILQEIKHRQTSPNSPAIPPVTLPELKAQVTALKTRKSPGPYQISNKTLKLLPENLLNQLLTLINASFTLRTIPSLWKTASIILIPKPSKNKTFPQNWRPISLLSSL
;
A
#
# COMPACT_ATOMS: atom_id res chain seq x y z
N MET A 1 -2.63 34.06 7.19
CA MET A 1 -3.02 32.79 6.54
C MET A 1 -3.18 33.13 5.07
N SER A 2 -2.37 32.53 4.18
CA SER A 2 -2.31 32.92 2.77
C SER A 2 -3.59 32.51 2.04
N THR A 3 -4.06 33.29 1.07
CA THR A 3 -5.18 32.94 0.19
C THR A 3 -4.89 31.67 -0.62
N ASP A 4 -3.61 31.38 -0.87
CA ASP A 4 -3.15 30.17 -1.58
C ASP A 4 -3.35 28.88 -0.76
N ASP A 5 -3.34 28.98 0.58
CA ASP A 5 -3.53 27.81 1.46
C ASP A 5 -4.99 27.35 1.50
N LEU A 6 -5.94 28.27 1.28
CA LEU A 6 -7.38 27.98 1.29
C LEU A 6 -7.84 27.28 0.01
N ASP A 7 -7.25 27.63 -1.15
CA ASP A 7 -7.56 27.05 -2.46
C ASP A 7 -7.09 25.57 -2.54
N PHE A 8 -5.92 25.27 -1.95
CA PHE A 8 -5.38 23.91 -1.90
C PHE A 8 -6.22 22.96 -1.04
N GLU A 9 -6.66 23.38 0.13
CA GLU A 9 -7.48 22.54 1.03
C GLU A 9 -8.84 22.22 0.40
N GLU A 10 -9.46 23.18 -0.31
CA GLU A 10 -10.70 22.96 -1.04
C GLU A 10 -10.52 21.99 -2.23
N GLU A 11 -9.41 22.12 -2.98
CA GLU A 11 -9.06 21.18 -4.05
C GLU A 11 -8.87 19.75 -3.48
N VAL A 12 -8.16 19.61 -2.36
CA VAL A 12 -7.96 18.31 -1.70
C VAL A 12 -9.29 17.70 -1.27
N GLU A 13 -10.18 18.46 -0.63
CA GLU A 13 -11.48 17.93 -0.20
C GLU A 13 -12.33 17.51 -1.40
N ASN A 14 -12.35 18.29 -2.49
CA ASN A 14 -13.06 17.94 -3.71
C ASN A 14 -12.54 16.62 -4.33
N ILE A 15 -11.22 16.44 -4.37
CA ILE A 15 -10.60 15.18 -4.82
C ILE A 15 -11.02 14.02 -3.90
N LEU A 16 -11.01 14.21 -2.58
CA LEU A 16 -11.41 13.18 -1.62
C LEU A 16 -12.88 12.78 -1.77
N GLN A 17 -13.77 13.74 -2.03
CA GLN A 17 -15.19 13.49 -2.29
C GLN A 17 -15.39 12.72 -3.60
N GLU A 18 -14.68 13.09 -4.67
CA GLU A 18 -14.76 12.38 -5.94
C GLU A 18 -14.24 10.93 -5.83
N ILE A 19 -13.15 10.70 -5.10
CA ILE A 19 -12.63 9.35 -4.82
C ILE A 19 -13.66 8.50 -4.09
N LYS A 20 -14.33 9.05 -3.05
CA LYS A 20 -15.39 8.34 -2.31
C LYS A 20 -16.53 7.93 -3.24
N HIS A 21 -16.98 8.83 -4.11
CA HIS A 21 -18.06 8.56 -5.05
C HIS A 21 -17.74 7.41 -6.02
N ARG A 22 -16.52 7.40 -6.59
CA ARG A 22 -16.04 6.35 -7.51
C ARG A 22 -15.97 4.96 -6.86
N GLN A 23 -15.57 4.88 -5.59
CA GLN A 23 -15.47 3.61 -4.86
C GLN A 23 -16.83 2.95 -4.60
N THR A 24 -17.91 3.73 -4.59
CA THR A 24 -19.27 3.25 -4.28
C THR A 24 -20.10 2.81 -5.49
N SER A 25 -19.54 2.78 -6.71
CA SER A 25 -20.31 2.40 -7.90
C SER A 25 -20.85 0.96 -7.80
N PRO A 26 -22.18 0.75 -7.74
CA PRO A 26 -22.78 -0.55 -7.51
C PRO A 26 -22.63 -1.52 -8.71
N ASN A 27 -22.18 -1.02 -9.88
CA ASN A 27 -22.10 -1.78 -11.12
C ASN A 27 -20.69 -2.26 -11.50
N SER A 28 -19.67 -2.11 -10.64
CA SER A 28 -18.35 -2.66 -11.00
C SER A 28 -18.38 -4.19 -11.03
N PRO A 29 -17.77 -4.84 -12.03
CA PRO A 29 -17.73 -6.29 -12.13
C PRO A 29 -17.06 -6.92 -10.90
N ALA A 30 -17.47 -8.14 -10.55
CA ALA A 30 -16.84 -8.90 -9.49
C ALA A 30 -15.38 -9.21 -9.86
N ILE A 31 -14.47 -9.06 -8.89
CA ILE A 31 -13.08 -9.49 -9.03
C ILE A 31 -13.05 -11.02 -8.87
N PRO A 32 -12.45 -11.78 -9.80
CA PRO A 32 -12.34 -13.22 -9.65
C PRO A 32 -11.47 -13.56 -8.43
N PRO A 33 -11.78 -14.67 -7.72
CA PRO A 33 -10.99 -15.08 -6.57
C PRO A 33 -9.57 -15.47 -7.00
N VAL A 34 -8.60 -15.07 -6.20
CA VAL A 34 -7.21 -15.53 -6.31
C VAL A 34 -7.15 -17.00 -5.91
N THR A 35 -6.32 -17.76 -6.63
CA THR A 35 -6.04 -19.17 -6.35
C THR A 35 -4.73 -19.34 -5.57
N LEU A 36 -4.58 -20.47 -4.87
CA LEU A 36 -3.35 -20.76 -4.14
C LEU A 36 -2.11 -20.83 -5.06
N PRO A 37 -2.16 -21.42 -6.28
CA PRO A 37 -1.03 -21.40 -7.21
C PRO A 37 -0.62 -19.98 -7.63
N GLU A 38 -1.59 -19.10 -7.91
CA GLU A 38 -1.30 -17.69 -8.25
C GLU A 38 -0.62 -16.99 -7.09
N LEU A 39 -1.14 -17.15 -5.86
CA LEU A 39 -0.51 -16.59 -4.67
C LEU A 39 0.92 -17.11 -4.48
N LYS A 40 1.13 -18.42 -4.59
CA LYS A 40 2.47 -19.04 -4.47
C LYS A 40 3.43 -18.51 -5.53
N ALA A 41 2.98 -18.34 -6.78
CA ALA A 41 3.78 -17.77 -7.84
C ALA A 41 4.19 -16.33 -7.53
N GLN A 42 3.25 -15.50 -7.05
CA GLN A 42 3.55 -14.12 -6.67
C GLN A 42 4.51 -14.02 -5.48
N VAL A 43 4.29 -14.81 -4.42
CA VAL A 43 5.19 -14.85 -3.26
C VAL A 43 6.61 -15.27 -3.68
N THR A 44 6.71 -16.26 -4.57
CA THR A 44 8.01 -16.74 -5.08
C THR A 44 8.71 -15.68 -5.93
N ALA A 45 7.97 -14.86 -6.69
CA ALA A 45 8.50 -13.79 -7.53
C ALA A 45 9.01 -12.57 -6.73
N LEU A 46 8.65 -12.43 -5.44
CA LEU A 46 9.04 -11.29 -4.62
C LEU A 46 10.57 -11.11 -4.56
N LYS A 47 11.06 -9.86 -4.71
CA LYS A 47 12.48 -9.54 -4.56
C LYS A 47 12.86 -9.53 -3.08
N THR A 48 13.84 -10.34 -2.69
CA THR A 48 14.22 -10.50 -1.26
C THR A 48 14.97 -9.31 -0.67
N ARG A 49 15.60 -8.47 -1.50
CA ARG A 49 16.37 -7.28 -1.08
C ARG A 49 15.51 -6.00 -1.03
N LYS A 50 14.27 -6.13 -0.58
CA LYS A 50 13.36 -4.99 -0.37
C LYS A 50 13.27 -4.67 1.11
N SER A 51 13.26 -3.40 1.45
CA SER A 51 13.07 -2.95 2.83
C SER A 51 11.66 -3.35 3.30
N PRO A 52 11.53 -3.91 4.51
CA PRO A 52 10.22 -4.25 5.04
C PRO A 52 9.44 -2.97 5.42
N GLY A 53 8.12 -3.10 5.47
CA GLY A 53 7.23 -2.08 6.01
C GLY A 53 7.29 -1.97 7.55
N PRO A 54 6.34 -1.25 8.16
CA PRO A 54 6.31 -0.96 9.60
C PRO A 54 6.39 -2.20 10.49
N TYR A 55 5.77 -3.30 10.04
CA TYR A 55 5.64 -4.55 10.80
C TYR A 55 6.82 -5.51 10.61
N GLN A 56 7.87 -5.10 9.89
CA GLN A 56 9.10 -5.88 9.70
C GLN A 56 8.93 -7.26 9.03
N ILE A 57 7.77 -7.53 8.44
CA ILE A 57 7.54 -8.71 7.61
C ILE A 57 8.26 -8.50 6.27
N SER A 58 9.35 -9.24 6.08
CA SER A 58 10.15 -9.16 4.85
C SER A 58 9.61 -10.08 3.76
N ASN A 59 9.95 -9.79 2.50
CA ASN A 59 9.71 -10.72 1.39
C ASN A 59 10.36 -12.08 1.60
N LYS A 60 11.47 -12.16 2.34
CA LYS A 60 12.09 -13.43 2.72
C LYS A 60 11.18 -14.23 3.67
N THR A 61 10.56 -13.56 4.63
CA THR A 61 9.60 -14.16 5.55
C THR A 61 8.41 -14.73 4.80
N LEU A 62 7.83 -13.97 3.86
CA LEU A 62 6.69 -14.42 3.04
C LEU A 62 7.01 -15.69 2.24
N LYS A 63 8.22 -15.78 1.66
CA LYS A 63 8.68 -16.96 0.93
C LYS A 63 8.87 -18.21 1.80
N LEU A 64 9.05 -18.04 3.11
CA LEU A 64 9.25 -19.13 4.07
C LEU A 64 7.96 -19.54 4.78
N LEU A 65 6.82 -18.91 4.45
CA LEU A 65 5.56 -19.27 5.07
C LEU A 65 5.17 -20.71 4.72
N PRO A 66 4.76 -21.51 5.72
CA PRO A 66 4.17 -22.81 5.45
C PRO A 66 2.81 -22.66 4.75
N GLU A 67 2.40 -23.71 4.06
CA GLU A 67 1.21 -23.68 3.20
C GLU A 67 -0.09 -23.34 3.96
N ASN A 68 -0.22 -23.76 5.22
CA ASN A 68 -1.38 -23.41 6.04
C ASN A 68 -1.50 -21.88 6.26
N LEU A 69 -0.38 -21.17 6.44
CA LEU A 69 -0.38 -19.71 6.56
C LEU A 69 -0.62 -19.02 5.20
N LEU A 70 -0.14 -19.60 4.10
CA LEU A 70 -0.46 -19.12 2.75
C LEU A 70 -1.95 -19.24 2.44
N ASN A 71 -2.60 -20.32 2.90
CA ASN A 71 -4.05 -20.47 2.77
C ASN A 71 -4.82 -19.43 3.59
N GLN A 72 -4.38 -19.12 4.81
CA GLN A 72 -4.98 -18.03 5.60
C GLN A 72 -4.82 -16.67 4.92
N LEU A 73 -3.63 -16.38 4.37
CA LEU A 73 -3.40 -15.18 3.59
C LEU A 73 -4.31 -15.10 2.36
N LEU A 74 -4.47 -16.23 1.64
CA LEU A 74 -5.37 -16.32 0.49
C LEU A 74 -6.82 -15.97 0.87
N THR A 75 -7.31 -16.50 1.99
CA THR A 75 -8.63 -16.18 2.52
C THR A 75 -8.78 -14.69 2.77
N LEU A 76 -7.78 -14.04 3.38
CA LEU A 76 -7.80 -12.60 3.65
C LEU A 76 -7.80 -11.76 2.36
N ILE A 77 -6.99 -12.14 1.36
CA ILE A 77 -6.93 -11.46 0.06
C ILE A 77 -8.29 -11.56 -0.64
N ASN A 78 -8.86 -12.76 -0.73
CA ASN A 78 -10.14 -12.96 -1.39
C ASN A 78 -11.28 -12.26 -0.65
N ALA A 79 -11.30 -12.29 0.69
CA ALA A 79 -12.25 -11.52 1.47
C ALA A 79 -12.12 -10.01 1.20
N SER A 80 -10.90 -9.50 1.05
CA SER A 80 -10.68 -8.08 0.73
C SER A 80 -11.25 -7.68 -0.64
N PHE A 81 -11.15 -8.57 -1.64
CA PHE A 81 -11.75 -8.37 -2.96
C PHE A 81 -13.28 -8.46 -2.93
N THR A 82 -13.84 -9.45 -2.22
CA THR A 82 -15.28 -9.62 -2.08
C THR A 82 -15.92 -8.46 -1.33
N LEU A 83 -15.32 -8.03 -0.22
CA LEU A 83 -15.81 -6.93 0.63
C LEU A 83 -15.41 -5.55 0.11
N ARG A 84 -14.64 -5.50 -0.98
CA ARG A 84 -14.07 -4.27 -1.57
C ARG A 84 -13.35 -3.38 -0.54
N THR A 85 -12.75 -4.02 0.46
CA THR A 85 -12.16 -3.35 1.61
C THR A 85 -10.76 -3.88 1.84
N ILE A 86 -9.77 -3.00 1.75
CA ILE A 86 -8.38 -3.33 2.10
C ILE A 86 -8.16 -3.09 3.59
N PRO A 87 -7.60 -4.06 4.33
CA PRO A 87 -7.25 -3.90 5.74
C PRO A 87 -6.43 -2.62 5.99
N SER A 88 -6.76 -1.88 7.05
CA SER A 88 -6.02 -0.67 7.45
C SER A 88 -4.53 -0.95 7.67
N LEU A 89 -4.21 -2.14 8.18
CA LEU A 89 -2.85 -2.62 8.38
C LEU A 89 -2.03 -2.62 7.08
N TRP A 90 -2.63 -3.04 5.96
CA TRP A 90 -1.96 -3.11 4.65
C TRP A 90 -1.80 -1.72 4.01
N LYS A 91 -2.64 -0.76 4.40
CA LYS A 91 -2.56 0.65 3.96
C LYS A 91 -1.57 1.48 4.78
N THR A 92 -1.03 0.94 5.87
CA THR A 92 -0.12 1.66 6.77
C THR A 92 1.32 1.62 6.23
N ALA A 93 1.99 2.77 6.20
CA ALA A 93 3.36 2.90 5.70
C ALA A 93 4.25 3.69 6.67
N SER A 94 5.53 3.35 6.71
CA SER A 94 6.56 4.16 7.37
C SER A 94 7.16 5.13 6.36
N ILE A 95 7.13 6.42 6.67
CA ILE A 95 7.78 7.45 5.83
C ILE A 95 9.23 7.59 6.27
N ILE A 96 10.16 7.40 5.34
CA ILE A 96 11.59 7.64 5.55
C ILE A 96 12.05 8.72 4.58
N LEU A 97 12.84 9.67 5.08
CA LEU A 97 13.40 10.75 4.27
C LEU A 97 14.79 10.36 3.75
N ILE A 98 14.98 10.36 2.42
CA ILE A 98 16.27 10.14 1.77
C ILE A 98 16.81 11.47 1.26
N PRO A 99 18.04 11.88 1.63
CA PRO A 99 18.59 13.16 1.18
C PRO A 99 18.91 13.12 -0.32
N LYS A 100 18.63 14.21 -1.04
CA LYS A 100 19.07 14.39 -2.43
C LYS A 100 20.61 14.50 -2.46
N PRO A 101 21.29 13.82 -3.41
CA PRO A 101 22.74 13.92 -3.53
C PRO A 101 23.21 15.38 -3.71
N SER A 102 24.30 15.75 -3.05
CA SER A 102 24.96 17.06 -3.20
C SER A 102 24.07 18.28 -2.92
N LYS A 103 23.02 18.14 -2.10
CA LYS A 103 22.15 19.23 -1.66
C LYS A 103 22.25 19.46 -0.15
N ASN A 104 22.04 20.70 0.28
CA ASN A 104 22.08 21.08 1.70
C ASN A 104 20.90 20.45 2.45
N LYS A 105 21.20 19.65 3.48
CA LYS A 105 20.24 18.85 4.26
C LYS A 105 19.34 19.66 5.20
N THR A 106 19.66 20.94 5.42
CA THR A 106 18.89 21.85 6.28
C THR A 106 17.53 22.21 5.66
N PHE A 107 17.42 22.10 4.34
CA PHE A 107 16.22 22.49 3.60
C PHE A 107 15.29 21.29 3.36
N PRO A 108 14.02 21.31 3.80
CA PRO A 108 13.06 20.20 3.64
C PRO A 108 12.88 19.73 2.20
N GLN A 109 12.85 20.65 1.23
CA GLN A 109 12.73 20.37 -0.20
C GLN A 109 13.91 19.55 -0.78
N ASN A 110 15.02 19.44 -0.04
CA ASN A 110 16.17 18.63 -0.43
C ASN A 110 16.08 17.17 0.03
N TRP A 111 14.96 16.76 0.63
CA TRP A 111 14.68 15.37 0.98
C TRP A 111 13.68 14.75 0.01
N ARG A 112 13.74 13.43 -0.13
CA ARG A 112 12.79 12.61 -0.89
C ARG A 112 12.08 11.70 0.12
N PRO A 113 10.79 11.91 0.39
CA PRO A 113 10.04 10.95 1.20
C PRO A 113 9.88 9.65 0.40
N ILE A 114 10.10 8.52 1.08
CA ILE A 114 9.71 7.20 0.59
C ILE A 114 8.74 6.57 1.59
N SER A 115 7.66 5.98 1.07
CA SER A 115 6.69 5.24 1.87
C SER A 115 7.02 3.75 1.80
N LEU A 116 7.42 3.17 2.93
CA LEU A 116 7.61 1.73 3.07
C LEU A 116 6.30 1.08 3.50
N LEU A 117 5.63 0.40 2.58
CA LEU A 117 4.43 -0.38 2.87
C LEU A 117 4.77 -1.79 3.35
N SER A 118 3.79 -2.43 4.00
CA SER A 118 3.83 -3.88 4.19
C SER A 118 3.97 -4.59 2.84
N SER A 119 4.63 -5.75 2.82
CA SER A 119 4.70 -6.61 1.63
C SER A 119 3.49 -7.53 1.46
N LEU A 120 2.48 -7.33 2.31
CA LEU A 120 1.17 -7.99 2.33
C LEU A 120 0.12 -7.01 1.85
#